data_AF-A0A2E1WSG8-F1
#
_entry.id   AF-A0A2E1WSG8-F1
#
_cell.length_a   1.000
_cell.length_b   1.000
_cell.length_c   1.000
_cell.angle_alpha   90.00
_cell.angle_beta   90.00
_cell.angle_gamma   90.00
#
_symmetry.space_group_name_H-M   'P 1'
#
loop_
_entity.id
_entity.type
_entity.pdbx_description
1 polymer ?
#
loop_
_entity_poly.entity_id
_entity_poly.type
_entity_poly.pdbx_seq_one_letter_code
_entity_poly.pdbx_strand_id
1 'polypeptide(L)'
;MELWSAMGPADQTHSIAVARIVEHELPKDKTAVAAALMHDIGKITTHSTLILRVLAALVQPVSRERLNRWRSKEGWLPRLAELIEYPQAGSCLLAKAGSDQFVVMWAAQHHLGPEAWTVDHVRATVLRRADNAAV
;
A
#
# COMPACT_ATOMS: atom_id res chain seq x y z
N MET A 1 10.56 6.20 7.25
CA MET A 1 11.38 5.09 7.78
C MET A 1 10.61 4.22 8.76
N GLU A 2 9.81 4.78 9.67
CA GLU A 2 9.13 3.98 10.71
C GLU A 2 8.25 2.83 10.18
N LEU A 3 7.51 3.02 9.10
CA LEU A 3 6.70 1.95 8.50
C LEU A 3 7.54 0.78 7.98
N TRP A 4 8.66 1.08 7.30
CA TRP A 4 9.57 0.06 6.79
C TRP A 4 10.17 -0.77 7.92
N SER A 5 10.64 -0.11 8.99
CA SER A 5 11.21 -0.78 10.16
C SER A 5 10.21 -1.62 10.94
N ALA A 6 8.91 -1.40 10.77
CA ALA A 6 7.86 -2.20 11.40
C ALA A 6 7.53 -3.50 10.63
N MET A 7 7.97 -3.64 9.38
CA MET A 7 7.85 -4.89 8.63
C MET A 7 8.78 -5.97 9.19
N GLY A 8 8.34 -7.23 9.16
CA GLY A 8 9.17 -8.35 9.58
C GLY A 8 10.42 -8.47 8.69
N PRO A 9 11.56 -8.98 9.19
CA PRO A 9 12.78 -9.13 8.39
C PRO A 9 12.59 -9.98 7.12
N ALA A 10 11.72 -11.00 7.18
CA ALA A 10 11.36 -11.81 6.02
C ALA A 10 10.58 -10.99 4.99
N ASP A 11 9.56 -10.22 5.43
CA ASP A 11 8.78 -9.36 4.53
C ASP A 11 9.65 -8.25 3.91
N GLN A 12 10.61 -7.68 4.66
CA GLN A 12 11.57 -6.71 4.14
C GLN A 12 12.46 -7.35 3.06
N THR A 13 13.00 -8.55 3.33
CA THR A 13 13.87 -9.26 2.38
C THR A 13 13.11 -9.58 1.09
N HIS A 14 11.90 -10.14 1.21
CA HIS A 14 10.99 -10.38 0.09
C HIS A 14 10.73 -9.11 -0.69
N SER A 15 10.30 -8.04 -0.02
CA SER A 15 9.96 -6.77 -0.67
C SER A 15 11.16 -6.12 -1.39
N ILE A 16 12.39 -6.28 -0.88
CA ILE A 16 13.60 -5.85 -1.59
C ILE A 16 13.82 -6.68 -2.85
N ALA A 17 13.61 -7.99 -2.81
CA ALA A 17 13.72 -8.85 -3.99
C ALA A 17 12.71 -8.45 -5.07
N VAL A 18 11.45 -8.24 -4.69
CA VAL A 18 10.41 -7.71 -5.59
C VAL A 18 10.83 -6.36 -6.17
N ALA A 19 11.30 -5.43 -5.33
CA ALA A 19 11.71 -4.11 -5.75
C ALA A 19 12.86 -4.11 -6.76
N ARG A 20 13.83 -5.04 -6.63
CA ARG A 20 14.92 -5.21 -7.60
C ARG A 20 14.43 -5.69 -8.96
N ILE A 21 13.50 -6.65 -8.99
CA ILE A 21 12.89 -7.11 -10.23
C ILE A 21 12.11 -5.97 -10.90
N VAL A 22 11.33 -5.23 -10.11
CA VAL A 22 10.54 -4.07 -10.61
C VAL A 22 11.44 -2.95 -11.11
N GLU A 23 12.55 -2.65 -10.43
CA GLU A 23 13.52 -1.63 -10.88
C GLU A 23 14.13 -1.99 -12.24
N HIS A 24 14.37 -3.28 -12.49
CA HIS A 24 14.86 -3.79 -13.76
C HIS A 24 13.79 -3.73 -14.88
N GLU A 25 12.55 -4.14 -14.60
CA GLU A 25 11.47 -4.18 -15.60
C GLU A 25 10.84 -2.80 -15.87
N LEU A 26 10.84 -1.89 -14.90
CA LEU A 26 10.34 -0.52 -15.00
C LEU A 26 11.41 0.51 -14.60
N PRO A 27 12.47 0.67 -15.43
CA PRO A 27 13.57 1.58 -15.10
C PRO A 27 13.07 3.01 -14.88
N LYS A 28 13.61 3.66 -13.84
CA LYS A 28 13.28 5.04 -13.43
C LYS A 28 11.88 5.23 -12.83
N ASP A 29 11.06 4.19 -12.73
CA ASP A 29 9.76 4.27 -12.07
C ASP A 29 9.90 4.09 -10.54
N LYS A 30 10.30 5.18 -9.87
CA LYS A 30 10.48 5.21 -8.42
C LYS A 30 9.19 4.88 -7.65
N THR A 31 8.03 5.18 -8.24
CA THR A 31 6.73 4.89 -7.62
C THR A 31 6.44 3.39 -7.66
N ALA A 32 6.73 2.71 -8.76
CA ALA A 32 6.61 1.26 -8.84
C ALA A 32 7.56 0.54 -7.86
N VAL A 33 8.80 1.02 -7.74
CA VAL A 33 9.77 0.49 -6.76
C VAL A 33 9.28 0.72 -5.32
N ALA A 34 8.76 1.91 -5.01
CA ALA A 34 8.17 2.17 -3.68
C ALA A 34 6.95 1.30 -3.41
N ALA A 35 6.12 1.04 -4.42
CA ALA A 35 4.98 0.14 -4.31
C ALA A 35 5.42 -1.30 -4.03
N ALA A 36 6.47 -1.78 -4.71
CA ALA A 36 7.07 -3.09 -4.44
C ALA A 36 7.55 -3.21 -2.98
N LEU A 37 8.25 -2.20 -2.47
CA LEU A 37 8.77 -2.19 -1.10
C LEU A 37 7.67 -2.22 -0.03
N MET A 38 6.53 -1.59 -0.30
CA MET A 38 5.53 -1.30 0.73
C MET A 38 4.23 -2.10 0.58
N HIS A 39 4.07 -2.92 -0.46
CA HIS A 39 2.78 -3.57 -0.77
C HIS A 39 2.27 -4.45 0.37
N ASP A 40 3.19 -5.06 1.12
CA ASP A 40 2.92 -5.99 2.22
C ASP A 40 2.84 -5.34 3.61
N ILE A 41 2.88 -4.00 3.69
CA ILE A 41 2.84 -3.28 4.98
C ILE A 41 1.60 -3.61 5.83
N GLY A 42 0.53 -4.14 5.23
CA GLY A 42 -0.64 -4.64 5.95
C GLY A 42 -0.33 -5.79 6.92
N LYS A 43 0.72 -6.60 6.67
CA LYS A 43 1.11 -7.73 7.50
C LYS A 43 1.61 -7.32 8.90
N ILE A 44 2.02 -6.07 9.10
CA ILE A 44 2.40 -5.60 10.45
C ILE A 44 1.23 -5.67 11.45
N THR A 45 0.00 -5.72 10.93
CA THR A 45 -1.23 -5.73 11.73
C THR A 45 -1.62 -7.13 12.22
N THR A 46 -1.15 -8.18 11.53
CA THR A 46 -1.49 -9.58 11.83
C THR A 46 -0.55 -10.20 12.86
N HIS A 47 0.65 -9.63 13.06
CA HIS A 47 1.69 -10.20 13.93
C HIS A 47 1.68 -9.71 15.39
N SER A 48 0.82 -8.76 15.80
CA SER A 48 0.77 -8.35 17.22
C SER A 48 -0.55 -7.72 17.64
N THR A 49 -1.12 -8.24 18.72
CA THR A 49 -2.29 -7.67 19.42
C THR A 49 -2.01 -6.28 20.00
N LEU A 50 -0.75 -5.92 20.21
CA LEU A 50 -0.33 -4.60 20.70
C LEU A 50 -0.27 -3.57 19.55
N ILE A 51 0.25 -3.98 18.39
CA ILE A 51 0.31 -3.14 17.19
C ILE A 51 -1.11 -2.86 16.68
N LEU A 52 -2.01 -3.84 16.74
CA LEU A 52 -3.43 -3.61 16.43
C LEU A 52 -4.05 -2.50 17.30
N ARG A 53 -3.66 -2.36 18.58
CA ARG A 53 -4.11 -1.27 19.47
C ARG A 53 -3.50 0.07 19.11
N VAL A 54 -2.21 0.13 18.78
CA VAL A 54 -1.54 1.36 18.31
C VAL A 54 -2.12 1.81 16.98
N LEU A 55 -2.40 0.87 16.07
CA LEU A 55 -3.04 1.15 14.80
C LEU A 55 -4.49 1.56 14.99
N ALA A 56 -5.27 0.92 15.86
CA ALA A 56 -6.62 1.38 16.21
C ALA A 56 -6.60 2.82 16.77
N ALA A 57 -5.59 3.17 17.57
CA ALA A 57 -5.37 4.53 18.05
C ALA A 57 -4.93 5.50 16.94
N LEU A 58 -4.18 5.04 15.94
CA LEU A 58 -3.85 5.82 14.74
C LEU A 58 -5.02 5.91 13.76
N VAL A 59 -5.93 4.94 13.76
CA VAL A 59 -7.24 4.92 13.09
C VAL A 59 -8.28 5.65 13.95
N GLN A 60 -7.86 6.72 14.65
CA GLN A 60 -8.83 7.75 15.04
C GLN A 60 -9.73 8.02 13.82
N PRO A 61 -11.05 8.16 14.02
CA PRO A 61 -11.96 8.39 12.93
C PRO A 61 -11.40 9.55 12.12
N VAL A 62 -11.03 9.28 10.87
CA VAL A 62 -10.60 10.33 9.95
C VAL A 62 -11.74 11.33 9.99
N SER A 63 -11.50 12.52 10.52
CA SER A 63 -12.59 13.46 10.76
C SER A 63 -13.34 13.67 9.45
N ARG A 64 -14.68 13.70 9.50
CA ARG A 64 -15.51 13.89 8.29
C ARG A 64 -15.04 15.08 7.46
N GLU A 65 -14.43 16.09 8.08
CA GLU A 65 -13.80 17.24 7.44
C GLU A 65 -12.56 16.90 6.58
N ARG A 66 -11.69 15.97 7.01
CA ARG A 66 -10.54 15.49 6.21
C ARG A 66 -11.02 14.65 5.03
N LEU A 67 -12.01 13.79 5.25
CA LEU A 67 -12.69 13.00 4.21
C LEU A 67 -13.40 13.91 3.20
N ASN A 68 -14.06 14.96 3.67
CA ASN A 68 -14.73 15.94 2.81
C ASN A 68 -13.74 16.77 1.99
N ARG A 69 -12.58 17.13 2.54
CA ARG A 69 -11.49 17.77 1.78
C ARG A 69 -10.92 16.87 0.67
N TRP A 70 -11.00 15.56 0.84
CA TRP A 70 -10.63 14.60 -0.19
C TRP A 70 -11.77 14.41 -1.20
N ARG A 71 -13.04 14.45 -0.77
CA ARG A 71 -14.19 14.46 -1.69
C ARG A 71 -14.36 15.75 -2.51
N SER A 72 -13.88 16.90 -2.02
CA SER A 72 -14.21 18.22 -2.57
C SER A 72 -13.20 18.79 -3.57
N LYS A 73 -12.19 18.02 -4.01
CA LYS A 73 -11.31 18.38 -5.12
C LYS A 73 -11.59 17.42 -6.28
N GLU A 74 -11.92 17.95 -7.47
CA GLU A 74 -12.09 17.15 -8.68
C GLU A 74 -10.84 16.28 -8.91
N GLY A 75 -10.99 14.97 -8.77
CA GLY A 75 -9.91 13.98 -8.83
C GLY A 75 -10.22 12.69 -8.06
N TRP A 76 -9.47 11.63 -8.40
CA TRP A 76 -9.42 10.22 -7.97
C TRP A 76 -9.65 9.84 -6.48
N LEU A 77 -9.88 10.80 -5.60
CA LEU A 77 -10.06 10.67 -4.16
C LEU A 77 -11.32 9.90 -3.69
N PRO A 78 -12.44 9.84 -4.45
CA PRO A 78 -13.57 8.99 -4.09
C PRO A 78 -13.19 7.51 -3.96
N ARG A 79 -12.26 7.02 -4.80
CA ARG A 79 -11.82 5.61 -4.79
C ARG A 79 -10.97 5.28 -3.55
N LEU A 80 -10.15 6.23 -3.09
CA LEU A 80 -9.42 6.07 -1.84
C LEU A 80 -10.36 6.06 -0.62
N ALA A 81 -11.42 6.87 -0.64
CA ALA A 81 -12.37 6.94 0.47
C ALA A 81 -13.07 5.59 0.68
N GLU A 82 -13.47 4.91 -0.39
CA GLU A 82 -14.09 3.58 -0.36
C GLU A 82 -13.13 2.50 0.19
N LEU A 83 -11.84 2.61 -0.14
CA LEU A 83 -10.78 1.75 0.37
C LEU A 83 -10.46 1.97 1.86
N ILE A 84 -10.65 3.18 2.35
CA ILE A 84 -10.49 3.55 3.77
C ILE A 84 -11.70 3.11 4.60
N GLU A 85 -12.89 3.02 3.99
CA GLU A 85 -14.08 2.44 4.62
C GLU A 85 -13.93 0.93 4.86
N TYR A 86 -13.02 0.25 4.14
CA TYR A 86 -12.58 -1.11 4.44
C TYR A 86 -11.35 -1.12 5.37
N PRO A 87 -11.27 -2.03 6.37
CA PRO A 87 -10.12 -2.13 7.26
C PRO A 87 -8.93 -2.83 6.57
N GLN A 88 -8.46 -2.30 5.44
CA GLN A 88 -7.17 -2.70 4.87
C GLN A 88 -6.07 -1.87 5.51
N ALA A 89 -5.71 -2.27 6.73
CA ALA A 89 -4.89 -1.46 7.64
C ALA A 89 -3.57 -0.95 7.03
N GLY A 90 -2.95 -1.70 6.11
CA GLY A 90 -1.71 -1.29 5.42
C GLY A 90 -1.86 -0.05 4.51
N SER A 91 -2.91 0.00 3.69
CA SER A 91 -3.16 1.14 2.79
C SER A 91 -3.47 2.43 3.55
N CYS A 92 -4.22 2.31 4.66
CA CYS A 92 -4.52 3.43 5.55
C CYS A 92 -3.27 4.01 6.20
N LEU A 93 -2.30 3.15 6.58
CA LEU A 93 -1.02 3.59 7.12
C LEU A 93 -0.20 4.40 6.10
N LEU A 94 -0.12 3.90 4.87
CA LEU A 94 0.57 4.57 3.77
C LEU A 94 -0.09 5.92 3.44
N ALA A 95 -1.42 5.97 3.39
CA ALA A 95 -2.16 7.20 3.15
C ALA A 95 -1.90 8.26 4.23
N LYS A 96 -1.90 7.86 5.51
CA LYS A 96 -1.58 8.75 6.64
C LYS A 96 -0.14 9.24 6.63
N ALA A 97 0.79 8.40 6.15
CA ALA A 97 2.19 8.76 5.97
C ALA A 97 2.42 9.66 4.73
N GLY A 98 1.39 9.93 3.93
CA GLY A 98 1.50 10.78 2.74
C GLY A 98 2.17 10.08 1.55
N SER A 99 2.10 8.75 1.49
CA SER A 99 2.61 7.98 0.35
C SER A 99 1.91 8.31 -0.97
N ASP A 100 2.59 8.05 -2.07
CA ASP A 100 2.04 8.18 -3.42
C ASP A 100 0.76 7.33 -3.59
N GLN A 101 -0.19 7.86 -4.35
CA GLN A 101 -1.47 7.20 -4.62
C GLN A 101 -1.31 5.75 -5.08
N PHE A 102 -0.42 5.52 -6.05
CA PHE A 102 -0.25 4.20 -6.63
C PHE A 102 0.26 3.22 -5.57
N VAL A 103 1.14 3.66 -4.67
CA VAL A 103 1.67 2.86 -3.55
C VAL A 103 0.54 2.48 -2.58
N VAL A 104 -0.30 3.45 -2.20
CA VAL A 104 -1.45 3.22 -1.31
C VAL A 104 -2.43 2.23 -1.92
N MET A 105 -2.79 2.44 -3.19
CA MET A 105 -3.76 1.62 -3.91
C MET A 105 -3.22 0.22 -4.18
N TRP A 106 -1.95 0.09 -4.53
CA TRP A 106 -1.32 -1.21 -4.77
C TRP A 106 -1.28 -2.03 -3.48
N ALA A 107 -0.89 -1.43 -2.34
CA ALA A 107 -0.93 -2.12 -1.05
C ALA A 107 -2.32 -2.67 -0.73
N ALA A 108 -3.38 -2.06 -1.24
CA ALA A 108 -4.74 -2.55 -1.03
C ALA A 108 -5.25 -3.55 -2.06
N GLN A 109 -4.69 -3.55 -3.27
CA GLN A 109 -5.21 -4.32 -4.41
C GLN A 109 -4.31 -5.49 -4.78
N HIS A 110 -3.09 -5.56 -4.25
CA HIS A 110 -2.09 -6.57 -4.58
C HIS A 110 -2.51 -8.00 -4.21
N HIS A 111 -3.63 -8.27 -3.54
CA HIS A 111 -4.13 -9.65 -3.34
C HIS A 111 -5.34 -9.97 -4.23
N LEU A 112 -5.90 -8.96 -4.89
CA LEU A 112 -7.06 -9.11 -5.76
C LEU A 112 -6.65 -9.61 -7.15
N GLY A 113 -7.63 -10.14 -7.87
CA GLY A 113 -7.50 -10.49 -9.28
C GLY A 113 -7.37 -9.25 -10.19
N PRO A 114 -6.79 -9.39 -11.39
CA PRO A 114 -6.58 -8.28 -12.33
C PRO A 114 -7.83 -7.48 -12.66
N GLU A 115 -9.00 -8.11 -12.68
CA GLU A 115 -10.30 -7.51 -12.95
C GLU A 115 -10.74 -6.48 -11.90
N ALA A 116 -10.20 -6.57 -10.68
CA ALA A 116 -10.51 -5.69 -9.57
C ALA A 116 -9.45 -4.59 -9.36
N TRP A 117 -8.37 -4.59 -10.18
CA TRP A 117 -7.37 -3.54 -10.12
C TRP A 117 -7.92 -2.25 -10.72
N THR A 118 -7.65 -1.15 -10.04
CA THR A 118 -8.04 0.20 -10.46
C THR A 118 -6.83 1.10 -10.69
N VAL A 119 -5.63 0.57 -10.43
CA VAL A 119 -4.35 1.20 -10.67
C VAL A 119 -3.88 0.97 -12.11
N ASP A 120 -2.78 1.60 -12.49
CA ASP A 120 -2.14 1.34 -13.78
C ASP A 120 -1.82 -0.15 -13.96
N HIS A 121 -2.43 -0.78 -14.98
CA HIS A 121 -2.33 -2.21 -15.21
C HIS A 121 -0.93 -2.66 -15.63
N VAL A 122 -0.16 -1.80 -16.28
CA VAL A 122 1.23 -2.13 -16.69
C VAL A 122 2.08 -2.31 -15.44
N ARG A 123 2.07 -1.32 -14.54
CA ARG A 123 2.76 -1.40 -13.25
C ARG A 123 2.26 -2.56 -12.39
N ALA A 124 0.94 -2.72 -12.25
CA ALA A 124 0.34 -3.78 -11.44
C ALA A 124 0.73 -5.18 -11.92
N THR A 125 0.79 -5.38 -13.24
CA THR A 125 1.18 -6.66 -13.84
C THR A 125 2.64 -6.99 -13.53
N VAL A 126 3.54 -6.01 -13.70
CA VAL A 126 4.96 -6.18 -13.36
C VAL A 126 5.12 -6.48 -11.86
N LEU A 127 4.45 -5.71 -11.00
CA LEU A 127 4.49 -5.92 -9.55
C LEU A 127 4.00 -7.31 -9.14
N ARG A 128 2.85 -7.76 -9.67
CA ARG A 128 2.33 -9.12 -9.43
C ARG A 128 3.30 -10.20 -9.88
N ARG A 129 3.91 -10.05 -11.05
CA ARG A 129 4.86 -11.03 -11.59
C ARG A 129 6.14 -11.07 -10.76
N ALA A 130 6.67 -9.92 -10.36
CA ALA A 130 7.83 -9.80 -9.51
C ALA A 130 7.59 -10.40 -8.13
N ASP A 131 6.41 -10.16 -7.54
CA ASP A 131 5.99 -10.71 -6.25
C ASP A 131 5.94 -12.25 -6.26
N ASN A 132 5.37 -12.83 -7.33
CA ASN A 132 5.33 -14.28 -7.51
C ASN A 132 6.70 -14.92 -7.79
N ALA A 133 7.67 -14.13 -8.26
CA ALA A 133 9.00 -14.61 -8.65
C ALA A 133 10.05 -14.45 -7.55
N ALA A 134 9.84 -13.52 -6.62
CA ALA A 134 10.67 -13.35 -5.44
C ALA A 134 10.44 -14.51 -4.46
N VAL A 135 11.54 -15.08 -3.95
CA VAL A 135 11.59 -16.24 -3.03
C VAL A 135 12.31 -15.84 -1.75
#